data_AF-A0A2V2YY03-F1
#
_entry.id   AF-A0A2V2YY03-F1
#
_cell.length_a   1.000
_cell.length_b   1.000
_cell.length_c   1.000
_cell.angle_alpha   90.00
_cell.angle_beta   90.00
_cell.angle_gamma   90.00
#
_symmetry.space_group_name_H-M   'P 1'
#
loop_
_entity.id
_entity.type
_entity.pdbx_description
1 polymer ?
#
loop_
_entity_poly.entity_id
_entity_poly.type
_entity_poly.pdbx_seq_one_letter_code
_entity_poly.pdbx_strand_id
1 'polypeptide(L)'
;MNQIALQMIEAALDQLTRIGRRIESLRLIVSGESTLAMYSSVNTVFGELQIEVGGYVPKGYSYIIEEPTGGKPRAFQWVTKPMKKRGGNEVA
;
A
#
# COMPACT_ATOMS: atom_id res chain seq x y z
N MET A 1 4.87 -7.26 13.02
CA MET A 1 4.88 -6.94 11.57
C MET A 1 6.18 -7.43 10.93
N ASN A 2 6.16 -7.88 9.67
CA ASN A 2 7.35 -8.29 8.92
C ASN A 2 8.18 -7.05 8.50
N GLN A 3 9.50 -7.08 8.73
CA GLN A 3 10.40 -5.95 8.43
C GLN A 3 10.46 -5.61 6.93
N ILE A 4 10.38 -6.61 6.05
CA ILE A 4 10.33 -6.38 4.59
C ILE A 4 9.03 -5.64 4.23
N ALA A 5 7.91 -6.01 4.84
CA ALA A 5 6.64 -5.34 4.59
C ALA A 5 6.69 -3.86 5.02
N LEU A 6 7.27 -3.58 6.19
CA LEU A 6 7.45 -2.21 6.67
C LEU A 6 8.31 -1.38 5.69
N GLN A 7 9.43 -1.93 5.23
CA GLN A 7 10.29 -1.25 4.25
C GLN A 7 9.57 -0.95 2.92
N MET A 8 8.72 -1.87 2.45
CA MET A 8 7.92 -1.65 1.24
C MET A 8 6.88 -0.55 1.44
N ILE A 9 6.25 -0.49 2.62
CA ILE A 9 5.30 0.57 2.98
C ILE A 9 6.04 1.92 3.03
N GLU A 10 7.18 1.99 3.70
CA GLU A 10 7.99 3.20 3.82
C GLU A 10 8.49 3.70 2.46
N ALA A 11 8.92 2.80 1.57
CA ALA A 11 9.32 3.17 0.21
C ALA A 11 8.15 3.75 -0.61
N ALA A 12 6.93 3.26 -0.42
CA ALA A 12 5.74 3.80 -1.06
C ALA A 12 5.33 5.16 -0.45
N LEU A 13 5.43 5.30 0.88
CA LEU A 13 5.19 6.56 1.58
C LEU A 13 6.17 7.65 1.16
N ASP A 14 7.46 7.34 1.03
CA ASP A 14 8.49 8.29 0.60
C ASP A 14 8.13 8.94 -0.75
N GLN A 15 7.56 8.18 -1.69
CA GLN A 15 7.12 8.73 -2.98
C GLN A 15 5.96 9.72 -2.82
N LEU A 16 5.03 9.45 -1.90
CA LEU A 16 3.87 10.29 -1.63
C LEU A 16 4.24 11.54 -0.82
N THR A 17 5.13 11.41 0.16
CA THR A 17 5.58 12.54 0.99
C THR A 17 6.44 13.51 0.18
N ARG A 18 7.27 13.01 -0.75
CA ARG A 18 8.05 13.85 -1.68
C ARG A 18 7.20 14.76 -2.57
N ILE A 19 5.98 14.32 -2.93
CA ILE A 19 5.02 15.15 -3.68
C ILE A 19 4.11 15.97 -2.76
N GLY A 20 4.46 16.09 -1.47
CA GLY A 20 3.80 16.94 -0.49
C GLY A 20 2.56 16.34 0.18
N ARG A 21 2.36 15.02 0.11
CA ARG A 21 1.23 14.36 0.79
C ARG A 21 1.57 14.10 2.26
N ARG A 22 0.57 14.29 3.09
CA ARG A 22 0.66 14.13 4.54
C ARG A 22 0.20 12.72 4.91
N ILE A 23 0.93 12.03 5.78
CA ILE A 23 0.62 10.64 6.13
C ILE A 23 -0.77 10.50 6.75
N GLU A 24 -1.23 11.52 7.47
CA GLU A 24 -2.51 11.55 8.17
C GLU A 24 -3.69 11.46 7.19
N SER A 25 -3.51 11.94 5.96
CA SER A 25 -4.50 11.84 4.88
C SER A 25 -4.33 10.59 4.01
N LEU A 26 -3.43 9.67 4.37
CA LEU A 26 -3.18 8.44 3.63
C LEU A 26 -3.77 7.23 4.36
N ARG A 27 -4.16 6.22 3.57
CA ARG A 27 -4.62 4.91 4.03
C ARG A 27 -3.91 3.82 3.26
N LEU A 28 -3.42 2.79 3.96
CA LEU A 28 -2.93 1.56 3.35
C LEU A 28 -4.09 0.61 3.14
N ILE A 29 -4.45 0.35 1.89
CA ILE A 29 -5.45 -0.64 1.54
C ILE A 29 -4.77 -1.99 1.29
N VAL A 30 -5.21 -3.01 2.02
CA VAL A 30 -4.68 -4.38 1.91
C VAL A 30 -5.77 -5.37 1.53
N SER A 31 -5.37 -6.49 0.93
CA SER A 31 -6.24 -7.65 0.77
C SER A 31 -6.65 -8.22 2.13
N GLY A 32 -7.90 -8.68 2.27
CA GLY A 32 -8.38 -9.32 3.50
C GLY A 32 -7.64 -10.61 3.87
N GLU A 33 -6.98 -11.26 2.91
CA GLU A 33 -6.13 -12.43 3.16
C GLU A 33 -4.70 -12.07 3.61
N SER A 34 -4.35 -10.78 3.61
CA SER A 34 -3.03 -10.32 4.05
C SER A 34 -2.90 -10.43 5.56
N THR A 35 -1.72 -10.81 6.06
CA THR A 35 -1.41 -10.71 7.50
C THR A 35 -1.53 -9.26 8.00
N LEU A 36 -1.38 -8.26 7.12
CA LEU A 36 -1.58 -6.86 7.47
C LEU A 36 -3.04 -6.52 7.78
N ALA A 37 -4.00 -7.32 7.33
CA ALA A 37 -5.44 -7.12 7.60
C ALA A 37 -5.80 -7.26 9.09
N MET A 38 -4.91 -7.83 9.91
CA MET A 38 -5.09 -7.97 11.36
C MET A 38 -4.74 -6.69 12.13
N TYR A 39 -4.13 -5.70 11.49
CA TYR A 39 -3.65 -4.48 12.12
C TYR A 39 -4.55 -3.30 11.72
N SER A 40 -4.83 -2.40 12.67
CA SER A 40 -5.54 -1.14 12.40
C SER A 40 -4.61 -0.05 11.88
N SER A 41 -3.35 -0.08 12.29
CA SER A 41 -2.34 0.91 11.91
C SER A 41 -0.92 0.32 11.96
N VAL A 42 0.01 1.05 11.37
CA VAL A 42 1.45 0.78 11.42
C VAL A 42 2.22 2.06 11.70
N ASN A 43 3.17 1.98 12.64
CA ASN A 43 4.13 3.06 12.86
C ASN A 43 5.25 2.97 11.82
N THR A 44 5.48 4.07 11.11
CA THR A 44 6.52 4.22 10.09
C THR A 44 7.44 5.39 10.45
N VAL A 45 8.57 5.52 9.75
CA VAL A 45 9.44 6.72 9.89
C VAL A 45 8.74 8.04 9.56
N PHE A 46 7.62 8.00 8.83
CA PHE A 46 6.85 9.18 8.45
C PHE A 46 5.69 9.47 9.40
N GLY A 47 5.44 8.60 10.39
CA GLY A 47 4.31 8.67 11.32
C GLY A 47 3.43 7.41 11.28
N GLU A 48 2.27 7.48 11.93
CA GLU A 48 1.29 6.39 11.94
C GLU A 48 0.48 6.36 10.64
N LEU A 49 0.47 5.21 9.96
CA LEU A 49 -0.35 4.95 8.78
C LEU A 49 -1.50 4.03 9.14
N GLN A 50 -2.73 4.45 8.88
CA GLN A 50 -3.92 3.64 9.09
C GLN A 50 -4.07 2.58 7.98
N ILE A 51 -4.54 1.39 8.37
CA ILE A 51 -4.70 0.22 7.51
C ILE A 51 -6.20 -0.07 7.35
N GLU A 52 -6.62 -0.28 6.10
CA GLU A 52 -7.98 -0.66 5.76
C GLU A 52 -7.99 -1.92 4.91
N VAL A 53 -8.98 -2.78 5.15
CA VAL A 53 -9.19 -3.99 4.35
C VAL A 53 -10.04 -3.63 3.14
N GLY A 54 -9.46 -3.75 1.95
CA GLY A 54 -10.18 -3.55 0.70
C GLY A 54 -10.91 -4.82 0.28
N GLY A 55 -12.23 -4.80 0.29
CA GLY A 55 -13.07 -5.96 -0.06
C GLY A 55 -12.87 -6.50 -1.48
N TYR A 56 -12.33 -5.68 -2.39
CA TYR A 56 -12.05 -6.06 -3.78
C TYR A 56 -10.54 -6.17 -4.09
N VAL A 57 -9.67 -6.13 -3.07
CA VAL A 57 -8.22 -6.19 -3.26
C VAL A 57 -7.76 -7.65 -3.28
N PRO A 58 -7.26 -8.16 -4.42
CA PRO A 58 -6.87 -9.56 -4.52
C PRO A 58 -5.66 -9.87 -3.63
N LYS A 59 -5.48 -11.15 -3.30
CA LYS A 59 -4.33 -11.61 -2.51
C LYS A 59 -3.01 -11.14 -3.12
N GLY A 60 -2.12 -10.63 -2.27
CA GLY A 60 -0.79 -10.16 -2.68
C GLY A 60 -0.77 -8.74 -3.24
N TYR A 61 -1.92 -8.07 -3.36
CA TYR A 61 -2.00 -6.64 -3.69
C TYR A 61 -2.14 -5.79 -2.43
N SER A 62 -1.48 -4.64 -2.44
CA SER A 62 -1.66 -3.57 -1.46
C SER A 62 -1.23 -2.24 -2.05
N TYR A 63 -1.91 -1.17 -1.65
CA TYR A 63 -1.64 0.18 -2.15
C TYR A 63 -1.97 1.22 -1.10
N ILE A 64 -1.35 2.39 -1.23
CA ILE A 64 -1.65 3.56 -0.43
C ILE A 64 -2.49 4.51 -1.28
N ILE A 65 -3.56 5.05 -0.69
CA ILE A 65 -4.42 6.02 -1.31
C ILE A 65 -4.65 7.20 -0.37
N GLU A 66 -4.78 8.39 -0.94
CA GLU A 66 -5.17 9.59 -0.20
C GLU A 66 -6.69 9.65 -0.01
N GLU A 67 -7.12 10.00 1.20
CA GLU A 67 -8.53 10.27 1.49
C GLU A 67 -9.02 11.48 0.69
N PRO A 68 -10.27 11.45 0.19
CA PRO A 68 -10.83 12.57 -0.55
C PRO A 68 -10.96 13.82 0.33
N THR A 69 -10.11 14.81 0.08
CA THR A 69 -10.23 16.15 0.66
C THR A 69 -10.48 17.19 -0.44
N GLY A 70 -11.70 17.74 -0.47
CA GLY A 70 -12.02 19.04 -1.08
C GLY A 70 -11.46 19.29 -2.48
N GLY A 71 -11.71 18.39 -3.44
CA GLY A 71 -11.46 18.63 -4.86
C GLY A 71 -10.02 18.41 -5.36
N LYS A 72 -9.08 18.00 -4.51
CA LYS A 72 -7.73 17.64 -4.97
C LYS A 72 -7.70 16.23 -5.60
N PRO A 73 -6.90 16.01 -6.66
CA PRO A 73 -6.62 14.66 -7.15
C PRO A 73 -6.00 13.83 -6.03
N ARG A 74 -6.60 12.65 -5.78
CA ARG A 74 -6.10 11.69 -4.79
C ARG A 74 -4.73 11.18 -5.24
N ALA A 75 -3.77 11.20 -4.33
CA ALA A 75 -2.53 10.48 -4.55
C ALA A 75 -2.73 8.98 -4.39
N PHE A 76 -1.94 8.20 -5.13
CA PHE A 76 -2.01 6.75 -5.16
C PHE A 76 -0.62 6.18 -5.37
N GLN A 77 -0.28 5.12 -4.63
CA GLN A 77 0.98 4.39 -4.80
C GLN A 77 0.83 2.90 -4.50
N TRP A 78 1.37 2.04 -5.37
CA TRP A 78 1.44 0.61 -5.09
C TRP A 78 2.50 0.30 -4.04
N VAL A 79 2.16 -0.56 -3.08
CA VAL A 79 3.10 -1.17 -2.13
C VAL A 79 3.50 -2.55 -2.64
N THR A 80 2.50 -3.42 -2.86
CA THR A 80 2.68 -4.70 -3.55
C THR A 80 1.75 -4.80 -4.74
N LYS A 81 2.32 -5.26 -5.85
CA LYS A 81 1.58 -5.83 -6.98
C LYS A 81 2.24 -7.18 -7.28
N PRO A 82 1.49 -8.28 -7.44
CA PRO A 82 2.11 -9.52 -7.89
C PRO A 82 2.79 -9.25 -9.23
N MET A 83 4.04 -9.68 -9.33
CA MET A 83 4.72 -9.72 -10.61
C MET A 83 3.86 -10.61 -11.52
N LYS A 84 3.39 -10.03 -12.63
CA LYS A 84 2.85 -10.83 -13.73
C LYS A 84 3.92 -11.87 -14.03
N LYS A 85 3.64 -13.17 -13.82
CA LYS A 85 4.54 -14.23 -14.27
C LYS A 85 4.81 -13.93 -15.74
N ARG A 86 6.05 -13.54 -16.09
CA ARG A 86 6.50 -13.57 -17.49
C ARG A 86 6.25 -15.00 -17.91
N GLY A 87 5.32 -15.21 -18.84
CA GLY A 87 4.98 -16.54 -19.31
C GLY A 87 6.26 -17.25 -19.75
N GLY A 88 6.60 -18.34 -19.07
CA GLY A 88 7.54 -19.31 -19.61
C GLY A 88 6.88 -19.92 -20.83
N ASN A 89 7.29 -19.50 -22.01
CA ASN A 89 7.01 -20.23 -23.23
C ASN A 89 8.15 -21.26 -23.35
N GLU A 90 8.01 -22.38 -22.64
CA GLU A 90 8.74 -23.60 -22.98
C GLU A 90 7.96 -24.24 -24.13
N VAL A 91 8.44 -24.00 -25.35
CA VAL A 91 8.04 -24.79 -26.51
C VAL A 91 8.94 -26.01 -26.55
N ALA A 92 8.31 -27.18 -26.36
CA ALA A 92 8.88 -28.48 -26.69
C ALA A 92 8.89 -28.69 -28.22
#